data_AF-A0A1L9VG89-F1
#
_entry.id   AF-A0A1L9VG89-F1
#
_cell.length_a   1.000
_cell.length_b   1.000
_cell.length_c   1.000
_cell.angle_alpha   90.00
_cell.angle_beta   90.00
_cell.angle_gamma   90.00
#
_symmetry.space_group_name_H-M   'P 1'
#
loop_
_entity.id
_entity.type
_entity.pdbx_description
1 polymer ?
#
loop_
_entity_poly.entity_id
_entity_poly.type
_entity_poly.pdbx_seq_one_letter_code
_entity_poly.pdbx_strand_id
1 'polypeptide(L)'
;MSSKQELTRFEDDFSGNDFDADELPPTYSSLFTEAPLTSPTFSNNQNQHTLAALEDSGRFSIDLSAGSRTSVIFQGFSIPAQRPHMIDIVTTPKSKPEVEDNRDHMETPPATNVIGLDIVLMLVGSRDDVKSCISIGQGLCRHGHRVRVATHSIFSTLVRKAGLEFFSVSSDPDHPMAKLDSGLMPGLISPKKSEAMKNSKILIDSLKSCWIACTHPGLWKDKPFLADAIVATPLAHVHLHCAERLSIPLHIMSTTPWTPTRQFAHPLAHVQADSEMNRETQNYLSYLLIEESLLHEVYHVIDHFRQAVLGLQRLPVGGGSLLRQLNIPHTYLCSSALIQRPTDWEDMIDLSGYILLEGQSSYTPSEELVRFLESTPAPIFVSLDVTLLGNLENFVRCLKEASNKYGLAFLLPSGFRLVSGLSGALNIFVLENVPIEWLMPKVSVLFTHGDTATISMGLRHGKPMVSLPLLRDQPFWSSVIHNACIGPAPIQEKDFSTEPFVDAVRHCLRPEVREAVQHIGEQIRLENGVESAVNSFHRHFNWDELQCSITKADPAVYRLREKPTIKLSTVAAAVLMRSKAIRRSELELYV
;
A
#
# COMPACT_ATOMS: atom_id res chain seq x y z
N MET A 1 -27.66 36.03 -3.13
CA MET A 1 -28.48 35.49 -4.23
C MET A 1 -27.71 35.63 -5.54
N SER A 2 -26.87 34.64 -5.84
CA SER A 2 -26.39 34.26 -7.18
C SER A 2 -25.39 33.12 -6.96
N SER A 3 -25.87 31.87 -6.99
CA SER A 3 -25.00 30.68 -6.96
C SER A 3 -25.73 29.43 -7.49
N LYS A 4 -26.72 29.62 -8.38
CA LYS A 4 -27.44 28.55 -9.05
C LYS A 4 -27.38 28.62 -10.59
N GLN A 5 -26.77 29.65 -11.16
CA GLN A 5 -26.67 29.83 -12.61
C GLN A 5 -25.28 29.50 -13.21
N GLU A 6 -24.26 29.23 -12.39
CA GLU A 6 -22.95 28.79 -12.90
C GLU A 6 -22.80 27.26 -12.98
N LEU A 7 -23.71 26.50 -12.36
CA LEU A 7 -23.71 25.03 -12.40
C LEU A 7 -24.54 24.45 -13.56
N THR A 8 -25.48 25.22 -14.13
CA THR A 8 -26.29 24.76 -15.28
C THR A 8 -25.62 24.94 -16.64
N ARG A 9 -24.47 25.63 -16.72
CA ARG A 9 -23.65 25.66 -17.95
C ARG A 9 -22.75 24.44 -18.13
N PHE A 10 -22.69 23.55 -17.15
CA PHE A 10 -21.88 22.32 -17.22
C PHE A 10 -22.64 21.10 -17.79
N GLU A 11 -23.96 21.21 -18.00
CA GLU A 11 -24.80 20.09 -18.48
C GLU A 11 -25.25 20.22 -19.95
N ASP A 12 -25.24 21.43 -20.55
CA ASP A 12 -25.82 21.65 -21.89
C ASP A 12 -24.86 21.45 -23.08
N ASP A 13 -23.54 21.30 -22.87
CA ASP A 13 -22.58 21.06 -23.97
C ASP A 13 -22.42 19.58 -24.36
N PHE A 14 -23.19 18.66 -23.77
CA PHE A 14 -23.14 17.21 -24.05
C PHE A 14 -24.28 16.69 -24.94
N SER A 15 -24.88 17.56 -25.77
CA SER A 15 -25.88 17.14 -26.78
C SER A 15 -25.49 17.57 -28.20
N GLY A 16 -24.40 17.02 -28.71
CA GLY A 16 -23.99 17.13 -30.10
C GLY A 16 -23.24 15.88 -30.55
N ASN A 17 -23.91 15.02 -31.31
CA ASN A 17 -23.35 13.84 -31.97
C ASN A 17 -22.21 14.22 -32.93
N ASP A 18 -21.10 13.49 -32.86
CA ASP A 18 -20.44 12.78 -33.97
C ASP A 18 -19.03 12.36 -33.52
N PHE A 19 -18.94 11.20 -32.87
CA PHE A 19 -17.69 10.46 -32.73
C PHE A 19 -17.80 9.21 -33.60
N ASP A 20 -17.18 9.25 -34.78
CA ASP A 20 -17.00 8.09 -35.64
C ASP A 20 -16.21 7.00 -34.89
N ALA A 21 -16.85 5.84 -34.70
CA ALA A 21 -16.33 4.71 -33.94
C ALA A 21 -15.27 3.87 -34.69
N ASP A 22 -14.83 4.30 -35.88
CA ASP A 22 -13.95 3.53 -36.78
C ASP A 22 -12.47 3.98 -36.80
N GLU A 23 -12.02 4.87 -35.90
CA GLU A 23 -10.61 5.32 -35.83
C GLU A 23 -9.88 4.93 -34.53
N LEU A 24 -10.03 3.69 -34.07
CA LEU A 24 -9.11 3.11 -33.08
C LEU A 24 -8.00 2.34 -33.82
N PRO A 25 -6.70 2.59 -33.52
CA PRO A 25 -5.63 1.76 -34.08
C PRO A 25 -5.81 0.30 -33.66
N PRO A 26 -5.45 -0.68 -34.51
CA PRO A 26 -5.66 -2.09 -34.23
C PRO A 26 -4.97 -2.49 -32.92
N THR A 27 -5.69 -3.24 -32.09
CA THR A 27 -5.18 -3.79 -30.84
C THR A 27 -4.05 -4.80 -31.11
N TYR A 28 -3.10 -4.85 -30.17
CA TYR A 28 -1.93 -5.73 -30.14
C TYR A 28 -2.26 -7.24 -30.28
N SER A 29 -3.54 -7.62 -30.12
CA SER A 29 -4.02 -8.99 -30.28
C SER A 29 -4.02 -9.50 -31.73
N SER A 30 -3.80 -8.64 -32.72
CA SER A 30 -3.79 -9.02 -34.14
C SER A 30 -2.45 -9.60 -34.64
N LEU A 31 -1.42 -9.65 -33.78
CA LEU A 31 -0.07 -10.16 -34.12
C LEU A 31 0.26 -11.53 -33.49
N PHE A 32 -0.64 -12.13 -32.71
CA PHE A 32 -0.45 -13.44 -32.09
C PHE A 32 -1.47 -14.46 -32.63
N THR A 33 -1.15 -15.08 -33.77
CA THR A 33 -1.71 -16.37 -34.14
C THR A 33 -0.86 -17.47 -33.51
N GLU A 34 -1.14 -17.77 -32.25
CA GLU A 34 -1.12 -19.13 -31.69
C GLU A 34 -1.64 -19.04 -30.25
N ALA A 35 -2.82 -19.63 -30.02
CA ALA A 35 -3.38 -19.75 -28.69
C ALA A 35 -2.41 -20.59 -27.83
N PRO A 36 -2.08 -20.18 -26.59
CA PRO A 36 -1.38 -21.06 -25.68
C PRO A 36 -2.23 -22.33 -25.53
N LEU A 37 -1.58 -23.49 -25.67
CA LEU A 37 -2.18 -24.80 -25.47
C LEU A 37 -3.07 -24.77 -24.22
N THR A 38 -4.33 -25.16 -24.41
CA THR A 38 -5.42 -25.12 -23.43
C THR A 38 -4.95 -25.49 -22.02
N SER A 39 -4.90 -24.51 -21.12
CA SER A 39 -4.94 -24.74 -19.69
C SER A 39 -6.18 -25.58 -19.36
N PRO A 40 -6.12 -26.51 -18.37
CA PRO A 40 -7.24 -27.37 -18.07
C PRO A 40 -8.50 -26.54 -17.83
N THR A 41 -9.58 -26.91 -18.52
CA THR A 41 -10.90 -26.30 -18.35
C THR A 41 -11.34 -26.48 -16.90
N PHE A 42 -11.35 -25.38 -16.14
CA PHE A 42 -11.97 -25.32 -14.83
C PHE A 42 -13.48 -25.57 -15.00
N SER A 43 -13.93 -26.78 -14.70
CA SER A 43 -15.37 -27.06 -14.62
C SER A 43 -15.93 -26.22 -13.48
N ASN A 44 -16.74 -25.23 -13.84
CA ASN A 44 -17.42 -24.30 -12.97
C ASN A 44 -18.56 -25.01 -12.20
N ASN A 45 -18.23 -26.06 -11.45
CA ASN A 45 -19.19 -26.77 -10.61
C ASN A 45 -19.32 -26.01 -9.30
N GLN A 46 -20.36 -25.17 -9.28
CA GLN A 46 -21.20 -24.83 -8.13
C GLN A 46 -20.64 -25.22 -6.76
N ASN A 47 -19.86 -24.34 -6.15
CA ASN A 47 -19.86 -24.13 -4.70
C ASN A 47 -19.26 -22.74 -4.41
N GLN A 48 -20.04 -21.92 -3.70
CA GLN A 48 -19.82 -20.51 -3.37
C GLN A 48 -18.71 -20.27 -2.32
N HIS A 49 -17.61 -21.04 -2.36
CA HIS A 49 -16.59 -20.94 -1.32
C HIS A 49 -15.29 -20.36 -1.87
N THR A 50 -14.98 -19.13 -1.44
CA THR A 50 -13.66 -18.51 -1.58
C THR A 50 -12.58 -19.45 -1.01
N LEU A 51 -11.38 -19.39 -1.59
CA LEU A 51 -10.24 -20.24 -1.21
C LEU A 51 -9.79 -19.98 0.24
N ALA A 52 -9.87 -18.71 0.66
CA ALA A 52 -9.81 -18.30 2.04
C ALA A 52 -11.07 -17.51 2.40
N ALA A 53 -11.56 -17.67 3.64
CA ALA A 53 -12.77 -16.99 4.10
C ALA A 53 -12.40 -15.70 4.84
N LEU A 54 -12.95 -14.57 4.41
CA LEU A 54 -12.78 -13.30 5.13
C LEU A 54 -13.55 -13.36 6.46
N GLU A 55 -12.83 -13.23 7.57
CA GLU A 55 -13.37 -13.15 8.92
C GLU A 55 -13.80 -11.71 9.28
N ASP A 56 -14.63 -11.55 10.31
CA ASP A 56 -14.99 -10.22 10.84
C ASP A 56 -13.76 -9.42 11.33
N SER A 57 -12.68 -10.13 11.65
CA SER A 57 -11.38 -9.54 11.98
C SER A 57 -10.69 -8.85 10.80
N GLY A 58 -11.19 -9.03 9.57
CA GLY A 58 -10.55 -8.56 8.34
C GLY A 58 -9.35 -9.41 7.91
N ARG A 59 -9.20 -10.62 8.47
CA ARG A 59 -8.21 -11.63 8.07
C ARG A 59 -8.85 -12.73 7.25
N PHE A 60 -8.03 -13.41 6.47
CA PHE A 60 -8.42 -14.55 5.68
C PHE A 60 -8.10 -15.84 6.44
N SER A 61 -9.14 -16.58 6.82
CA SER A 61 -9.01 -17.92 7.40
C SER A 61 -8.58 -18.92 6.32
N ILE A 62 -7.46 -19.60 6.56
CA ILE A 62 -6.87 -20.56 5.63
C ILE A 62 -6.79 -21.93 6.30
N ASP A 63 -7.54 -22.88 5.76
CA ASP A 63 -7.47 -24.30 6.12
C ASP A 63 -6.67 -25.08 5.07
N LEU A 64 -5.44 -25.47 5.43
CA LEU A 64 -4.54 -26.25 4.58
C LEU A 64 -4.69 -27.76 4.75
N SER A 65 -5.53 -28.23 5.69
CA SER A 65 -5.80 -29.66 5.93
C SER A 65 -6.79 -30.26 4.91
N ALA A 66 -7.58 -29.42 4.26
CA ALA A 66 -8.55 -29.80 3.23
C ALA A 66 -7.87 -30.18 1.89
N GLY A 67 -7.27 -31.37 1.81
CA GLY A 67 -6.41 -31.84 0.71
C GLY A 67 -7.00 -31.85 -0.72
N SER A 68 -8.30 -31.61 -0.94
CA SER A 68 -8.89 -31.52 -2.29
C SER A 68 -8.83 -30.13 -2.91
N ARG A 69 -8.69 -29.06 -2.11
CA ARG A 69 -8.70 -27.66 -2.60
C ARG A 69 -7.30 -27.11 -2.88
N THR A 70 -6.32 -27.54 -2.10
CA THR A 70 -4.90 -27.16 -2.25
C THR A 70 -4.22 -27.86 -3.42
N SER A 71 -4.62 -29.09 -3.77
CA SER A 71 -3.97 -29.89 -4.84
C SER A 71 -4.14 -29.30 -6.25
N VAL A 72 -5.30 -28.68 -6.56
CA VAL A 72 -5.55 -27.99 -7.84
C VAL A 72 -4.72 -26.71 -7.97
N ILE A 73 -4.52 -26.01 -6.86
CA ILE A 73 -3.65 -24.83 -6.75
C ILE A 73 -2.19 -25.25 -6.91
N PHE A 74 -1.74 -26.31 -6.23
CA PHE A 74 -0.41 -26.89 -6.45
C PHE A 74 -0.16 -27.17 -7.93
N GLN A 75 -1.13 -27.70 -8.68
CA GLN A 75 -0.96 -27.93 -10.12
C GLN A 75 -0.90 -26.65 -10.97
N GLY A 76 -1.70 -25.62 -10.64
CA GLY A 76 -1.67 -24.33 -11.36
C GLY A 76 -0.44 -23.47 -11.08
N PHE A 77 0.13 -23.57 -9.87
CA PHE A 77 1.28 -22.77 -9.42
C PHE A 77 2.63 -23.51 -9.47
N SER A 78 2.64 -24.84 -9.68
CA SER A 78 3.85 -25.63 -9.94
C SER A 78 4.32 -25.57 -11.40
N ILE A 79 3.57 -24.89 -12.27
CA ILE A 79 4.05 -24.59 -13.63
C ILE A 79 5.03 -23.42 -13.46
N PRO A 80 6.33 -23.61 -13.76
CA PRO A 80 7.27 -22.49 -13.80
C PRO A 80 6.68 -21.43 -14.72
N ALA A 81 6.78 -20.15 -14.37
CA ALA A 81 6.47 -19.08 -15.32
C ALA A 81 7.28 -19.37 -16.60
N GLN A 82 6.62 -19.95 -17.61
CA GLN A 82 7.23 -20.12 -18.91
C GLN A 82 7.38 -18.70 -19.41
N ARG A 83 8.61 -18.19 -19.31
CA ARG A 83 9.02 -16.94 -19.91
C ARG A 83 8.51 -17.00 -21.35
N PRO A 84 7.65 -16.08 -21.81
CA PRO A 84 7.60 -15.85 -23.25
C PRO A 84 9.03 -15.53 -23.66
N HIS A 85 9.64 -16.40 -24.46
CA HIS A 85 10.94 -16.14 -25.02
C HIS A 85 10.80 -14.87 -25.87
N MET A 86 11.30 -13.76 -25.35
CA MET A 86 11.64 -12.64 -26.18
C MET A 86 12.68 -13.18 -27.17
N ILE A 87 12.43 -13.01 -28.48
CA ILE A 87 13.45 -13.31 -29.48
C ILE A 87 14.63 -12.41 -29.14
N ASP A 88 15.69 -12.99 -28.59
CA ASP A 88 16.95 -12.30 -28.38
C ASP A 88 17.45 -11.86 -29.76
N ILE A 89 17.23 -10.59 -30.11
CA ILE A 89 17.99 -9.94 -31.16
C ILE A 89 19.38 -9.74 -30.56
N VAL A 90 20.25 -10.71 -30.84
CA VAL A 90 21.65 -10.83 -30.43
C VAL A 90 22.30 -9.47 -30.13
N THR A 91 22.49 -9.18 -28.85
CA THR A 91 23.59 -8.34 -28.39
C THR A 91 24.44 -9.17 -27.45
N THR A 92 25.69 -9.36 -27.85
CA THR A 92 26.72 -10.20 -27.22
C THR A 92 26.78 -10.08 -25.69
N PRO A 93 26.97 -11.20 -24.96
CA PRO A 93 26.98 -11.17 -23.50
C PRO A 93 28.31 -10.62 -22.96
N LYS A 94 28.23 -9.62 -22.07
CA LYS A 94 29.33 -9.31 -21.15
C LYS A 94 29.12 -10.10 -19.85
N SER A 95 30.17 -10.80 -19.43
CA SER A 95 30.24 -11.61 -18.21
C SER A 95 29.94 -10.78 -16.96
N LYS A 96 29.07 -11.30 -16.08
CA LYS A 96 28.83 -10.77 -14.73
C LYS A 96 30.07 -10.97 -13.85
N PRO A 97 30.51 -9.98 -13.05
CA PRO A 97 31.36 -10.26 -11.90
C PRO A 97 30.51 -10.78 -10.73
N GLU A 98 31.09 -11.67 -9.93
CA GLU A 98 30.55 -12.11 -8.64
C GLU A 98 30.47 -10.91 -7.68
N VAL A 99 29.31 -10.70 -7.05
CA VAL A 99 29.07 -9.60 -6.13
C VAL A 99 28.99 -10.16 -4.71
N GLU A 100 30.00 -9.85 -3.89
CA GLU A 100 29.89 -9.91 -2.43
C GLU A 100 28.84 -8.90 -1.96
N ASP A 101 27.96 -9.34 -1.05
CA ASP A 101 26.79 -8.61 -0.56
C ASP A 101 27.19 -7.46 0.39
N ASN A 102 27.61 -6.34 -0.19
CA ASN A 102 27.86 -5.07 0.50
C ASN A 102 26.84 -4.01 0.01
N ARG A 103 25.55 -4.27 0.22
CA ARG A 103 24.42 -3.44 -0.27
C ARG A 103 23.82 -2.47 0.75
N ASP A 104 24.51 -2.18 1.85
CA ASP A 104 24.10 -1.13 2.82
C ASP A 104 24.17 0.30 2.23
N HIS A 105 24.65 0.45 1.00
CA HIS A 105 24.64 1.70 0.26
C HIS A 105 23.96 1.49 -1.10
N MET A 106 22.66 1.81 -1.15
CA MET A 106 21.92 1.92 -2.40
C MET A 106 22.50 3.10 -3.20
N GLU A 107 23.42 2.82 -4.13
CA GLU A 107 24.06 3.84 -4.96
C GLU A 107 22.98 4.58 -5.77
N THR A 108 22.87 5.89 -5.53
CA THR A 108 21.98 6.78 -6.25
C THR A 108 22.52 7.04 -7.64
N PRO A 109 21.71 6.92 -8.71
CA PRO A 109 22.08 7.55 -9.97
C PRO A 109 22.24 9.06 -9.70
N PRO A 110 23.30 9.71 -10.21
CA PRO A 110 23.50 11.13 -9.97
C PRO A 110 22.28 11.92 -10.47
N ALA A 111 21.77 12.84 -9.62
CA ALA A 111 20.55 13.63 -9.84
C ALA A 111 20.50 14.38 -11.18
N THR A 112 21.62 14.48 -11.90
CA THR A 112 21.74 15.10 -13.22
C THR A 112 21.20 14.26 -14.38
N ASN A 113 20.89 12.97 -14.19
CA ASN A 113 20.43 12.07 -15.27
C ASN A 113 18.93 11.72 -15.23
N VAL A 114 18.17 12.19 -14.23
CA VAL A 114 16.74 11.90 -14.08
C VAL A 114 15.91 12.86 -14.92
N ILE A 115 15.05 12.35 -15.80
CA ILE A 115 14.08 13.19 -16.52
C ILE A 115 12.82 13.42 -15.68
N GLY A 116 12.20 14.59 -15.85
CA GLY A 116 10.94 14.90 -15.19
C GLY A 116 9.82 14.02 -15.73
N LEU A 117 9.10 13.35 -14.82
CA LEU A 117 7.96 12.48 -15.14
C LEU A 117 6.71 13.05 -14.49
N ASP A 118 5.58 12.93 -15.17
CA ASP A 118 4.25 13.17 -14.60
C ASP A 118 3.78 11.85 -13.94
N ILE A 119 3.83 11.76 -12.61
CA ILE A 119 3.60 10.53 -11.84
C ILE A 119 2.23 10.60 -11.14
N VAL A 120 1.46 9.51 -11.23
CA VAL A 120 0.24 9.34 -10.43
C VAL A 120 0.52 8.45 -9.23
N LEU A 121 0.25 8.94 -8.02
CA LEU A 121 0.16 8.14 -6.80
C LEU A 121 -1.31 7.71 -6.62
N MET A 122 -1.62 6.44 -6.88
CA MET A 122 -2.96 5.89 -6.68
C MET A 122 -3.08 5.27 -5.29
N LEU A 123 -3.89 5.89 -4.44
CA LEU A 123 -4.03 5.43 -3.06
C LEU A 123 -5.49 5.30 -2.64
N VAL A 124 -5.82 4.07 -2.27
CA VAL A 124 -6.96 3.72 -1.43
C VAL A 124 -6.39 3.16 -0.13
N GLY A 125 -6.53 3.88 0.98
CA GLY A 125 -5.91 3.50 2.25
C GLY A 125 -6.23 4.46 3.39
N SER A 126 -5.62 4.20 4.54
CA SER A 126 -5.81 4.97 5.76
C SER A 126 -5.21 6.38 5.65
N ARG A 127 -5.57 7.26 6.60
CA ARG A 127 -4.95 8.60 6.70
C ARG A 127 -3.41 8.55 6.78
N ASP A 128 -2.83 7.52 7.38
CA ASP A 128 -1.37 7.40 7.53
C ASP A 128 -0.69 6.90 6.26
N ASP A 129 -1.36 6.04 5.49
CA ASP A 129 -0.91 5.68 4.14
C ASP A 129 -0.88 6.93 3.25
N VAL A 130 -1.89 7.79 3.34
CA VAL A 130 -1.96 9.06 2.59
C VAL A 130 -0.80 9.97 2.94
N LYS A 131 -0.48 10.14 4.22
CA LYS A 131 0.67 10.97 4.65
C LYS A 131 1.99 10.41 4.15
N SER A 132 2.15 9.09 4.14
CA SER A 132 3.34 8.42 3.61
C SER A 132 3.49 8.68 2.11
N CYS A 133 2.42 8.50 1.34
CA CYS A 133 2.40 8.82 -0.09
C CYS A 133 2.68 10.30 -0.37
N ILE A 134 2.15 11.22 0.45
CA ILE A 134 2.46 12.65 0.30
C ILE A 134 3.96 12.91 0.49
N SER A 135 4.58 12.29 1.49
CA SER A 135 6.01 12.47 1.77
C SER A 135 6.88 11.91 0.64
N ILE A 136 6.52 10.74 0.11
CA ILE A 136 7.16 10.16 -1.09
C ILE A 136 6.96 11.08 -2.30
N GLY A 137 5.74 11.59 -2.52
CA GLY A 137 5.43 12.53 -3.60
C GLY A 137 6.25 13.82 -3.52
N GLN A 138 6.44 14.36 -2.31
CA GLN A 138 7.34 15.50 -2.10
C GLN A 138 8.80 15.14 -2.41
N GLY A 139 9.25 13.94 -2.03
CA GLY A 139 10.56 13.41 -2.41
C GLY A 139 10.75 13.35 -3.92
N LEU A 140 9.80 12.75 -4.64
CA LEU A 140 9.80 12.70 -6.12
C LEU A 140 9.83 14.11 -6.74
N CYS A 141 9.10 15.07 -6.19
CA CYS A 141 9.13 16.46 -6.67
C CYS A 141 10.51 17.13 -6.50
N ARG A 142 11.31 16.78 -5.49
CA ARG A 142 12.68 17.30 -5.33
C ARG A 142 13.60 16.84 -6.47
N HIS A 143 13.28 15.70 -7.08
CA HIS A 143 13.98 15.13 -8.25
C HIS A 143 13.37 15.57 -9.58
N GLY A 144 12.53 16.61 -9.59
CA GLY A 144 12.00 17.22 -10.82
C GLY A 144 10.74 16.56 -11.38
N HIS A 145 10.17 15.57 -10.70
CA HIS A 145 8.89 14.98 -11.10
C HIS A 145 7.70 15.87 -10.74
N ARG A 146 6.62 15.72 -11.51
CA ARG A 146 5.33 16.32 -11.22
C ARG A 146 4.41 15.22 -10.69
N VAL A 147 3.87 15.41 -9.49
CA VAL A 147 3.14 14.35 -8.80
C VAL A 147 1.68 14.73 -8.62
N ARG A 148 0.79 13.82 -9.03
CA ARG A 148 -0.64 13.85 -8.78
C ARG A 148 -1.05 12.71 -7.85
N VAL A 149 -1.73 13.04 -6.76
CA VAL A 149 -2.27 12.07 -5.80
C VAL A 149 -3.75 11.85 -6.10
N ALA A 150 -4.09 10.61 -6.47
CA ALA A 150 -5.46 10.16 -6.66
C ALA A 150 -5.93 9.44 -5.39
N THR A 151 -6.79 10.10 -4.61
CA THR A 151 -7.36 9.54 -3.36
C THR A 151 -8.72 10.15 -3.02
N HIS A 152 -9.28 9.84 -1.86
CA HIS A 152 -10.59 10.34 -1.41
C HIS A 152 -10.57 11.85 -1.12
N SER A 153 -11.69 12.52 -1.41
CA SER A 153 -11.87 13.98 -1.27
C SER A 153 -11.55 14.55 0.11
N ILE A 154 -11.75 13.78 1.19
CA ILE A 154 -11.43 14.16 2.56
C ILE A 154 -9.95 14.52 2.76
N PHE A 155 -9.05 13.98 1.92
CA PHE A 155 -7.61 14.25 1.98
C PHE A 155 -7.15 15.38 1.06
N SER A 156 -8.06 16.00 0.30
CA SER A 156 -7.74 17.04 -0.68
C SER A 156 -6.92 18.20 -0.09
N THR A 157 -7.33 18.71 1.07
CA THR A 157 -6.63 19.79 1.77
C THR A 157 -5.22 19.38 2.19
N LEU A 158 -5.05 18.13 2.64
CA LEU A 158 -3.75 17.61 3.07
C LEU A 158 -2.77 17.52 1.89
N VAL A 159 -3.22 16.97 0.76
CA VAL A 159 -2.43 16.83 -0.48
C VAL A 159 -2.05 18.21 -1.04
N ARG A 160 -3.02 19.12 -1.17
CA ARG A 160 -2.77 20.46 -1.73
C ARG A 160 -1.83 21.30 -0.87
N LYS A 161 -1.96 21.22 0.46
CA LYS A 161 -1.06 21.92 1.40
C LYS A 161 0.38 21.43 1.28
N ALA A 162 0.58 20.18 0.88
CA ALA A 162 1.90 19.61 0.63
C ALA A 162 2.52 20.04 -0.72
N GLY A 163 1.79 20.80 -1.55
CA GLY A 163 2.25 21.29 -2.85
C GLY A 163 2.05 20.31 -4.01
N LEU A 164 1.29 19.24 -3.80
CA LEU A 164 1.03 18.20 -4.80
C LEU A 164 -0.31 18.43 -5.53
N GLU A 165 -0.43 17.88 -6.75
CA GLU A 165 -1.72 17.86 -7.44
C GLU A 165 -2.66 16.85 -6.79
N PHE A 166 -3.95 17.20 -6.69
CA PHE A 166 -4.98 16.35 -6.13
C PHE A 166 -6.00 15.95 -7.18
N PHE A 167 -6.33 14.67 -7.24
CA PHE A 167 -7.44 14.13 -8.01
C PHE A 167 -8.37 13.31 -7.11
N SER A 168 -9.67 13.56 -7.19
CA SER A 168 -10.66 12.88 -6.34
C SER A 168 -11.07 11.55 -6.94
N VAL A 169 -10.78 10.45 -6.23
CA VAL A 169 -11.28 9.11 -6.59
C VAL A 169 -12.74 8.96 -6.20
N SER A 170 -13.15 9.58 -5.08
CA SER A 170 -14.54 9.68 -4.66
C SER A 170 -14.78 10.95 -3.85
N SER A 171 -15.91 11.61 -4.09
CA SER A 171 -16.42 12.73 -3.31
C SER A 171 -17.25 12.31 -2.09
N ASP A 172 -17.49 11.01 -1.91
CA ASP A 172 -18.27 10.49 -0.78
C ASP A 172 -17.39 10.40 0.48
N PRO A 173 -17.65 11.19 1.53
CA PRO A 173 -16.91 11.08 2.79
C PRO A 173 -17.24 9.78 3.55
N ASP A 174 -18.39 9.16 3.28
CA ASP A 174 -18.81 7.87 3.85
C ASP A 174 -18.42 6.68 2.96
N HIS A 175 -17.51 6.91 1.99
CA HIS A 175 -17.05 5.89 1.07
C HIS A 175 -16.50 4.67 1.84
N PRO A 176 -16.97 3.43 1.59
CA PRO A 176 -16.60 2.26 2.39
C PRO A 176 -15.08 2.04 2.53
N MET A 177 -14.32 2.19 1.43
CA MET A 177 -12.84 2.03 1.47
C MET A 177 -12.13 3.13 2.26
N ALA A 178 -12.75 4.31 2.42
CA ALA A 178 -12.21 5.40 3.24
C ALA A 178 -12.64 5.26 4.70
N LYS A 179 -13.89 4.85 4.94
CA LYS A 179 -14.49 4.77 6.28
C LYS A 179 -13.95 3.62 7.11
N LEU A 180 -13.57 2.51 6.47
CA LEU A 180 -13.04 1.33 7.15
C LEU A 180 -11.51 1.37 7.30
N ASP A 181 -10.85 2.41 6.78
CA ASP A 181 -9.38 2.52 6.70
C ASP A 181 -8.70 1.22 6.18
N SER A 182 -9.45 0.43 5.41
CA SER A 182 -9.09 -0.95 5.07
C SER A 182 -8.56 -1.10 3.66
N GLY A 183 -8.91 -0.19 2.75
CA GLY A 183 -8.70 -0.36 1.32
C GLY A 183 -9.52 -1.51 0.69
N LEU A 184 -10.19 -2.33 1.51
CA LEU A 184 -11.03 -3.44 1.06
C LEU A 184 -12.49 -3.00 0.95
N MET A 185 -13.15 -3.45 -0.10
CA MET A 185 -14.59 -3.21 -0.29
C MET A 185 -15.41 -4.27 0.46
N PRO A 186 -16.13 -3.91 1.55
CA PRO A 186 -16.98 -4.86 2.23
C PRO A 186 -18.17 -5.29 1.36
N GLY A 187 -18.71 -6.49 1.58
CA GLY A 187 -20.02 -6.88 1.07
C GLY A 187 -20.13 -7.08 -0.44
N LEU A 188 -19.03 -7.20 -1.19
CA LEU A 188 -19.06 -7.54 -2.63
C LEU A 188 -19.66 -8.93 -2.90
N ILE A 189 -19.50 -9.85 -1.95
CA ILE A 189 -20.10 -11.20 -1.98
C ILE A 189 -21.28 -11.31 -0.98
N SER A 190 -21.88 -10.17 -0.55
CA SER A 190 -22.98 -10.17 0.42
C SER A 190 -24.17 -11.00 -0.09
N PRO A 191 -24.81 -11.85 0.76
CA PRO A 191 -26.03 -12.57 0.39
C PRO A 191 -27.18 -11.59 0.07
N LYS A 192 -27.09 -10.34 0.54
CA LYS A 192 -28.01 -9.26 0.19
C LYS A 192 -27.59 -8.67 -1.16
N LYS A 193 -28.26 -9.11 -2.24
CA LYS A 193 -28.01 -8.64 -3.63
C LYS A 193 -27.98 -7.12 -3.79
N SER A 194 -28.83 -6.37 -3.07
CA SER A 194 -28.87 -4.90 -3.15
C SER A 194 -27.59 -4.23 -2.64
N GLU A 195 -27.00 -4.77 -1.59
CA GLU A 195 -25.75 -4.29 -0.99
C GLU A 195 -24.56 -4.60 -1.89
N ALA A 196 -24.48 -5.84 -2.38
CA ALA A 196 -23.45 -6.25 -3.34
C ALA A 196 -23.48 -5.39 -4.62
N MET A 197 -24.67 -5.15 -5.20
CA MET A 197 -24.80 -4.27 -6.39
C MET A 197 -24.38 -2.82 -6.10
N LYS A 198 -24.76 -2.28 -4.93
CA LYS A 198 -24.36 -0.93 -4.51
C LYS A 198 -22.83 -0.83 -4.41
N ASN A 199 -22.19 -1.78 -3.75
CA ASN A 199 -20.75 -1.76 -3.52
C ASN A 199 -19.97 -2.01 -4.81
N SER A 200 -20.44 -2.88 -5.70
CA SER A 200 -19.89 -3.03 -7.05
C SER A 200 -19.98 -1.74 -7.87
N LYS A 201 -21.09 -0.98 -7.76
CA LYS A 201 -21.23 0.32 -8.41
C LYS A 201 -20.23 1.35 -7.87
N ILE A 202 -20.09 1.42 -6.54
CA ILE A 202 -19.14 2.30 -5.88
C ILE A 202 -17.69 1.98 -6.33
N LEU A 203 -17.37 0.68 -6.40
CA LEU A 203 -16.05 0.23 -6.84
C LEU A 203 -15.80 0.60 -8.31
N ILE A 204 -16.70 0.30 -9.25
CA ILE A 204 -16.51 0.64 -10.67
C ILE A 204 -16.35 2.15 -10.89
N ASP A 205 -17.10 2.97 -10.16
CA ASP A 205 -16.98 4.43 -10.24
C ASP A 205 -15.62 4.89 -9.71
N SER A 206 -15.11 4.27 -8.65
CA SER A 206 -13.74 4.52 -8.13
C SER A 206 -12.67 4.11 -9.15
N LEU A 207 -12.79 2.94 -9.79
CA LEU A 207 -11.86 2.48 -10.83
C LEU A 207 -11.82 3.46 -12.01
N LYS A 208 -12.99 3.95 -12.45
CA LYS A 208 -13.11 4.97 -13.50
C LYS A 208 -12.42 6.28 -13.10
N SER A 209 -12.64 6.76 -11.88
CA SER A 209 -11.98 7.97 -11.39
C SER A 209 -10.47 7.82 -11.34
N CYS A 210 -9.93 6.67 -10.92
CA CYS A 210 -8.49 6.41 -10.97
C CYS A 210 -7.94 6.41 -12.41
N TRP A 211 -8.67 5.83 -13.36
CA TRP A 211 -8.30 5.90 -14.78
C TRP A 211 -8.27 7.35 -15.31
N ILE A 212 -9.29 8.12 -14.95
CA ILE A 212 -9.37 9.55 -15.32
C ILE A 212 -8.21 10.30 -14.66
N ALA A 213 -7.79 9.96 -13.43
CA ALA A 213 -6.65 10.62 -12.79
C ALA A 213 -5.35 10.53 -13.62
N CYS A 214 -5.14 9.42 -14.35
CA CYS A 214 -3.99 9.23 -15.24
C CYS A 214 -4.02 10.05 -16.52
N THR A 215 -5.21 10.31 -17.05
CA THR A 215 -5.39 10.81 -18.42
C THR A 215 -5.99 12.21 -18.46
N HIS A 216 -6.60 12.65 -17.38
CA HIS A 216 -7.23 13.96 -17.29
C HIS A 216 -6.15 15.03 -17.39
N PRO A 217 -6.18 15.88 -18.43
CA PRO A 217 -5.13 16.86 -18.63
C PRO A 217 -5.03 17.76 -17.41
N GLY A 218 -6.14 18.35 -16.98
CA GLY A 218 -6.10 19.42 -15.99
C GLY A 218 -5.12 20.53 -16.42
N LEU A 219 -5.02 21.60 -15.63
CA LEU A 219 -3.97 22.57 -15.81
C LEU A 219 -3.38 22.86 -14.44
N TRP A 220 -2.10 22.55 -14.29
CA TRP A 220 -1.31 22.98 -13.15
C TRP A 220 -0.06 23.64 -13.70
N LYS A 221 0.12 24.92 -13.38
CA LYS A 221 1.18 25.77 -13.94
C LYS A 221 1.23 25.71 -15.48
N ASP A 222 0.05 25.79 -16.12
CA ASP A 222 -0.13 25.82 -17.57
C ASP A 222 0.40 24.60 -18.36
N LYS A 223 0.75 23.49 -17.68
CA LYS A 223 1.15 22.21 -18.31
C LYS A 223 0.00 21.18 -18.21
N PRO A 224 -0.46 20.58 -19.32
CA PRO A 224 -1.39 19.45 -19.26
C PRO A 224 -0.70 18.25 -18.59
N PHE A 225 -1.45 17.44 -17.86
CA PHE A 225 -0.95 16.23 -17.20
C PHE A 225 -1.28 14.99 -18.03
N LEU A 226 -0.32 14.10 -18.17
CA LEU A 226 -0.52 12.74 -18.67
C LEU A 226 0.44 11.84 -17.90
N ALA A 227 -0.06 10.76 -17.30
CA ALA A 227 0.78 9.89 -16.50
C ALA A 227 1.88 9.22 -17.35
N ASP A 228 3.13 9.38 -16.93
CA ASP A 228 4.32 8.68 -17.44
C ASP A 228 4.67 7.46 -16.58
N ALA A 229 4.19 7.43 -15.33
CA ALA A 229 4.35 6.30 -14.41
C ALA A 229 3.24 6.29 -13.35
N ILE A 230 2.97 5.11 -12.79
CA ILE A 230 2.04 4.91 -11.67
C ILE A 230 2.81 4.35 -10.47
N VAL A 231 2.60 4.94 -9.31
CA VAL A 231 2.93 4.31 -8.02
C VAL A 231 1.62 4.05 -7.29
N ALA A 232 1.43 2.85 -6.75
CA ALA A 232 0.18 2.48 -6.12
C ALA A 232 0.35 1.60 -4.88
N THR A 233 -0.67 1.56 -4.03
CA THR A 233 -0.80 0.48 -3.04
C THR A 233 -1.45 -0.75 -3.66
N PRO A 234 -1.15 -1.97 -3.16
CA PRO A 234 -1.70 -3.22 -3.68
C PRO A 234 -3.24 -3.20 -3.77
N LEU A 235 -3.90 -2.64 -2.75
CA LEU A 235 -5.35 -2.58 -2.61
C LEU A 235 -6.04 -1.51 -3.47
N ALA A 236 -5.32 -0.75 -4.30
CA ALA A 236 -5.98 0.14 -5.25
C ALA A 236 -6.69 -0.64 -6.39
N HIS A 237 -6.33 -1.91 -6.63
CA HIS A 237 -6.91 -2.87 -7.59
C HIS A 237 -6.94 -2.45 -9.08
N VAL A 238 -6.78 -1.17 -9.40
CA VAL A 238 -6.89 -0.58 -10.74
C VAL A 238 -5.54 -0.39 -11.43
N HIS A 239 -4.47 -0.32 -10.62
CA HIS A 239 -3.13 0.12 -10.98
C HIS A 239 -2.58 -0.60 -12.22
N LEU A 240 -2.56 -1.93 -12.19
CA LEU A 240 -2.05 -2.79 -13.23
C LEU A 240 -2.78 -2.58 -14.56
N HIS A 241 -4.10 -2.41 -14.51
CA HIS A 241 -4.93 -2.29 -15.70
C HIS A 241 -4.77 -0.92 -16.36
N CYS A 242 -4.65 0.15 -15.56
CA CYS A 242 -4.31 1.47 -16.09
C CYS A 242 -2.90 1.50 -16.69
N ALA A 243 -1.93 0.89 -16.01
CA ALA A 243 -0.55 0.77 -16.49
C ALA A 243 -0.48 -0.01 -17.82
N GLU A 244 -1.15 -1.16 -17.91
CA GLU A 244 -1.26 -1.97 -19.13
C GLU A 244 -1.86 -1.15 -20.29
N ARG A 245 -2.95 -0.43 -20.03
CA ARG A 245 -3.64 0.36 -21.07
C ARG A 245 -2.84 1.56 -21.58
N LEU A 246 -2.04 2.17 -20.71
CA LEU A 246 -1.19 3.32 -21.04
C LEU A 246 0.21 2.89 -21.52
N SER A 247 0.58 1.63 -21.30
CA SER A 247 1.93 1.12 -21.53
C SER A 247 2.98 1.93 -20.78
N ILE A 248 2.72 2.19 -19.50
CA ILE A 248 3.62 2.95 -18.61
C ILE A 248 4.05 2.11 -17.41
N PRO A 249 5.22 2.40 -16.79
CA PRO A 249 5.72 1.67 -15.64
C PRO A 249 4.80 1.78 -14.41
N LEU A 250 4.73 0.68 -13.67
CA LEU A 250 4.01 0.55 -12.40
C LEU A 250 4.99 0.19 -11.29
N HIS A 251 4.89 0.85 -10.15
CA HIS A 251 5.61 0.52 -8.92
C HIS A 251 4.61 0.34 -7.77
N ILE A 252 4.70 -0.76 -7.03
CA ILE A 252 3.88 -1.00 -5.86
C ILE A 252 4.62 -0.61 -4.57
N MET A 253 4.04 0.27 -3.76
CA MET A 253 4.58 0.65 -2.46
C MET A 253 3.58 0.34 -1.36
N SER A 254 4.02 -0.26 -0.25
CA SER A 254 3.11 -0.63 0.84
C SER A 254 3.81 -0.66 2.20
N THR A 255 3.07 -0.36 3.25
CA THR A 255 3.53 -0.48 4.65
C THR A 255 3.56 -1.93 5.13
N THR A 256 2.87 -2.83 4.42
CA THR A 256 2.81 -4.27 4.73
C THR A 256 3.44 -5.08 3.61
N PRO A 257 4.07 -6.24 3.90
CA PRO A 257 4.53 -7.17 2.88
C PRO A 257 3.37 -7.84 2.12
N TRP A 258 3.47 -7.88 0.79
CA TRP A 258 2.48 -8.52 -0.11
C TRP A 258 3.11 -9.57 -1.03
N THR A 259 4.44 -9.64 -1.13
CA THR A 259 5.13 -10.57 -2.01
C THR A 259 5.41 -11.89 -1.28
N PRO A 260 5.13 -13.04 -1.92
CA PRO A 260 5.39 -14.35 -1.35
C PRO A 260 6.79 -14.54 -0.78
N THR A 261 6.87 -15.12 0.42
CA THR A 261 8.11 -15.56 1.06
C THR A 261 7.85 -16.78 1.94
N ARG A 262 8.87 -17.61 2.13
CA ARG A 262 8.87 -18.73 3.09
C ARG A 262 9.10 -18.29 4.54
N GLN A 263 9.60 -17.07 4.77
CA GLN A 263 10.03 -16.64 6.11
C GLN A 263 8.85 -16.35 7.06
N PHE A 264 7.77 -15.76 6.54
CA PHE A 264 6.57 -15.44 7.32
C PHE A 264 5.32 -15.50 6.45
N ALA A 265 4.17 -15.83 7.06
CA ALA A 265 2.89 -15.85 6.36
C ALA A 265 2.46 -14.43 5.96
N HIS A 266 1.61 -14.36 4.94
CA HIS A 266 1.00 -13.11 4.49
C HIS A 266 0.34 -12.40 5.68
N PRO A 267 0.51 -11.07 5.86
CA PRO A 267 0.03 -10.36 7.04
C PRO A 267 -1.47 -10.52 7.35
N LEU A 268 -2.30 -10.63 6.31
CA LEU A 268 -3.74 -10.90 6.43
C LEU A 268 -4.12 -12.38 6.64
N ALA A 269 -3.18 -13.31 6.64
CA ALA A 269 -3.46 -14.74 6.76
C ALA A 269 -3.70 -15.15 8.20
N HIS A 270 -4.75 -15.93 8.43
CA HIS A 270 -4.95 -16.74 9.62
C HIS A 270 -4.85 -18.22 9.22
N VAL A 271 -3.63 -18.75 9.26
CA VAL A 271 -3.37 -20.17 8.94
C VAL A 271 -3.73 -21.03 10.15
N GLN A 272 -4.63 -21.99 9.96
CA GLN A 272 -5.05 -22.90 11.02
C GLN A 272 -3.91 -23.87 11.38
N ALA A 273 -3.70 -24.10 12.68
CA ALA A 273 -2.51 -24.77 13.21
C ALA A 273 -2.42 -26.28 12.91
N ASP A 274 -3.50 -26.91 12.42
CA ASP A 274 -3.64 -28.37 12.37
C ASP A 274 -3.25 -28.98 11.00
N SER A 275 -2.24 -28.41 10.33
CA SER A 275 -1.77 -28.93 9.05
C SER A 275 -0.42 -29.63 9.18
N GLU A 276 -0.31 -30.85 8.62
CA GLU A 276 0.95 -31.61 8.52
C GLU A 276 2.00 -30.95 7.60
N MET A 277 1.62 -29.87 6.90
CA MET A 277 2.48 -29.10 6.00
C MET A 277 3.56 -28.35 6.78
N ASN A 278 4.78 -28.27 6.24
CA ASN A 278 5.83 -27.47 6.87
C ASN A 278 5.52 -25.96 6.85
N ARG A 279 5.99 -25.23 7.87
CA ARG A 279 5.66 -23.80 8.08
C ARG A 279 6.09 -22.91 6.92
N GLU A 280 7.24 -23.18 6.30
CA GLU A 280 7.74 -22.41 5.16
C GLU A 280 6.82 -22.49 3.95
N THR A 281 6.29 -23.68 3.66
CA THR A 281 5.31 -23.88 2.58
C THR A 281 3.98 -23.26 2.93
N GLN A 282 3.52 -23.38 4.19
CA GLN A 282 2.31 -22.68 4.66
C GLN A 282 2.44 -21.16 4.47
N ASN A 283 3.58 -20.59 4.84
CA ASN A 283 3.87 -19.16 4.68
C ASN A 283 3.77 -18.75 3.22
N TYR A 284 4.47 -19.44 2.32
CA TYR A 284 4.46 -19.11 0.89
C TYR A 284 3.06 -19.26 0.27
N LEU A 285 2.34 -20.33 0.59
CA LEU A 285 0.98 -20.58 0.10
C LEU A 285 -0.02 -19.54 0.59
N SER A 286 0.17 -19.00 1.79
CA SER A 286 -0.75 -18.00 2.34
C SER A 286 -0.89 -16.76 1.46
N TYR A 287 0.20 -16.33 0.79
CA TYR A 287 0.17 -15.22 -0.16
C TYR A 287 -0.67 -15.55 -1.39
N LEU A 288 -0.42 -16.70 -2.00
CA LEU A 288 -1.15 -17.14 -3.20
C LEU A 288 -2.67 -17.22 -2.94
N LEU A 289 -3.04 -17.77 -1.79
CA LEU A 289 -4.44 -17.94 -1.41
C LEU A 289 -5.13 -16.61 -1.15
N ILE A 290 -4.42 -15.64 -0.55
CA ILE A 290 -4.98 -14.31 -0.29
C ILE A 290 -5.08 -13.48 -1.55
N GLU A 291 -4.04 -13.46 -2.39
CA GLU A 291 -4.07 -12.75 -3.67
C GLU A 291 -5.23 -13.23 -4.56
N GLU A 292 -5.41 -14.56 -4.67
CA GLU A 292 -6.53 -15.12 -5.42
C GLU A 292 -7.89 -14.83 -4.77
N SER A 293 -7.98 -14.89 -3.44
CA SER A 293 -9.24 -14.58 -2.74
C SER A 293 -9.64 -13.11 -2.92
N LEU A 294 -8.67 -12.20 -2.81
CA LEU A 294 -8.89 -10.77 -3.05
C LEU A 294 -9.28 -10.48 -4.49
N LEU A 295 -8.60 -11.07 -5.47
CA LEU A 295 -9.00 -10.91 -6.87
C LEU A 295 -10.41 -11.46 -7.10
N HIS A 296 -10.74 -12.62 -6.53
CA HIS A 296 -12.06 -13.23 -6.67
C HIS A 296 -13.18 -12.31 -6.19
N GLU A 297 -12.98 -11.60 -5.08
CA GLU A 297 -13.95 -10.63 -4.54
C GLU A 297 -14.28 -9.51 -5.52
N VAL A 298 -13.30 -9.05 -6.30
CA VAL A 298 -13.44 -7.89 -7.20
C VAL A 298 -13.47 -8.28 -8.69
N TYR A 299 -13.31 -9.56 -9.03
CA TYR A 299 -13.03 -10.05 -10.39
C TYR A 299 -14.03 -9.52 -11.41
N HIS A 300 -15.34 -9.67 -11.15
CA HIS A 300 -16.37 -9.26 -12.10
C HIS A 300 -16.38 -7.75 -12.35
N VAL A 301 -16.07 -6.95 -11.33
CA VAL A 301 -16.02 -5.49 -11.46
C VAL A 301 -14.79 -5.07 -12.26
N ILE A 302 -13.64 -5.68 -11.97
CA ILE A 302 -12.39 -5.44 -12.71
C ILE A 302 -12.51 -5.91 -14.16
N ASP A 303 -13.03 -7.10 -14.41
CA ASP A 303 -13.19 -7.64 -15.77
C ASP A 303 -14.12 -6.75 -16.60
N HIS A 304 -15.24 -6.33 -16.01
CA HIS A 304 -16.14 -5.36 -16.65
C HIS A 304 -15.43 -4.02 -16.93
N PHE A 305 -14.68 -3.48 -15.96
CA PHE A 305 -13.89 -2.26 -16.14
C PHE A 305 -12.90 -2.38 -17.29
N ARG A 306 -12.15 -3.48 -17.34
CA ARG A 306 -11.18 -3.76 -18.41
C ARG A 306 -11.84 -3.75 -19.78
N GLN A 307 -12.95 -4.46 -19.95
CA GLN A 307 -13.64 -4.56 -21.24
C GLN A 307 -14.36 -3.26 -21.63
N ALA A 308 -15.15 -2.69 -20.71
CA ALA A 308 -16.06 -1.60 -21.02
C ALA A 308 -15.42 -0.21 -20.98
N VAL A 309 -14.36 -0.02 -20.19
CA VAL A 309 -13.69 1.28 -20.03
C VAL A 309 -12.33 1.31 -20.72
N LEU A 310 -11.51 0.28 -20.53
CA LEU A 310 -10.14 0.28 -21.06
C LEU A 310 -10.03 -0.36 -22.46
N GLY A 311 -11.02 -1.16 -22.87
CA GLY A 311 -10.95 -1.94 -24.12
C GLY A 311 -9.91 -3.06 -24.07
N LEU A 312 -9.58 -3.55 -22.87
CA LEU A 312 -8.63 -4.63 -22.65
C LEU A 312 -9.32 -6.00 -22.63
N GLN A 313 -8.52 -7.04 -22.86
CA GLN A 313 -8.98 -8.42 -22.74
C GLN A 313 -9.29 -8.80 -21.29
N ARG A 314 -10.06 -9.87 -21.12
CA ARG A 314 -10.37 -10.43 -19.80
C ARG A 314 -9.13 -10.88 -19.06
N LEU A 315 -9.20 -10.89 -17.73
CA LEU A 315 -8.13 -11.47 -16.93
C LEU A 315 -8.08 -13.00 -17.12
N PRO A 316 -6.88 -13.59 -17.14
CA PRO A 316 -6.75 -15.05 -17.13
C PRO A 316 -7.22 -15.64 -15.80
N VAL A 317 -7.53 -16.94 -15.81
CA VAL A 317 -7.74 -17.70 -14.57
C VAL A 317 -6.43 -17.74 -13.78
N GLY A 318 -6.48 -17.49 -12.47
CA GLY A 318 -5.27 -17.37 -11.65
C GLY A 318 -4.59 -16.00 -11.74
N GLY A 319 -5.36 -14.95 -12.05
CA GLY A 319 -4.87 -13.60 -12.22
C GLY A 319 -4.36 -12.93 -10.94
N GLY A 320 -4.51 -13.54 -9.76
CA GLY A 320 -4.06 -12.97 -8.49
C GLY A 320 -2.54 -12.77 -8.46
N SER A 321 -1.81 -13.64 -9.16
CA SER A 321 -0.35 -13.60 -9.21
C SER A 321 0.26 -12.70 -10.30
N LEU A 322 -0.55 -11.92 -11.03
CA LEU A 322 -0.08 -11.13 -12.17
C LEU A 322 1.02 -10.12 -11.83
N LEU A 323 0.94 -9.47 -10.66
CA LEU A 323 1.98 -8.53 -10.21
C LEU A 323 3.35 -9.21 -10.13
N ARG A 324 3.39 -10.46 -9.67
CA ARG A 324 4.62 -11.26 -9.63
C ARG A 324 5.02 -11.77 -11.01
N GLN A 325 4.09 -12.31 -11.80
CA GLN A 325 4.39 -12.86 -13.13
C GLN A 325 4.98 -11.80 -14.08
N LEU A 326 4.57 -10.54 -13.90
CA LEU A 326 5.06 -9.40 -14.68
C LEU A 326 6.27 -8.71 -14.02
N ASN A 327 6.81 -9.27 -12.93
CA ASN A 327 7.91 -8.71 -12.15
C ASN A 327 7.68 -7.22 -11.84
N ILE A 328 6.50 -6.85 -11.35
CA ILE A 328 6.24 -5.47 -10.97
C ILE A 328 7.12 -5.11 -9.75
N PRO A 329 7.90 -4.02 -9.78
CA PRO A 329 8.70 -3.57 -8.65
C PRO A 329 7.87 -3.32 -7.39
N HIS A 330 8.41 -3.72 -6.23
CA HIS A 330 7.79 -3.52 -4.92
C HIS A 330 8.75 -2.82 -3.94
N THR A 331 8.25 -1.85 -3.20
CA THR A 331 8.97 -1.27 -2.05
C THR A 331 8.11 -1.36 -0.81
N TYR A 332 8.64 -2.00 0.23
CA TYR A 332 8.00 -2.01 1.54
C TYR A 332 8.54 -0.88 2.42
N LEU A 333 7.61 -0.12 3.01
CA LEU A 333 7.86 1.06 3.83
C LEU A 333 8.15 0.67 5.29
N CYS A 334 9.04 -0.31 5.46
CA CYS A 334 9.46 -0.82 6.76
C CYS A 334 10.97 -0.95 6.83
N SER A 335 11.49 -0.90 8.06
CA SER A 335 12.91 -0.97 8.36
C SER A 335 13.43 -2.41 8.33
N SER A 336 14.60 -2.60 7.71
CA SER A 336 15.35 -3.86 7.73
C SER A 336 15.84 -4.23 9.14
N ALA A 337 15.93 -3.26 10.05
CA ALA A 337 16.28 -3.48 11.45
C ALA A 337 15.16 -4.18 12.23
N LEU A 338 13.89 -4.04 11.79
CA LEU A 338 12.76 -4.75 12.40
C LEU A 338 12.41 -6.03 11.65
N ILE A 339 12.28 -5.96 10.33
CA ILE A 339 12.00 -7.12 9.47
C ILE A 339 13.17 -7.28 8.52
N GLN A 340 13.99 -8.30 8.76
CA GLN A 340 15.06 -8.65 7.82
C GLN A 340 14.47 -9.00 6.46
N ARG A 341 15.13 -8.51 5.40
CA ARG A 341 14.76 -8.83 4.01
C ARG A 341 14.86 -10.35 3.79
N PRO A 342 13.76 -11.03 3.41
CA PRO A 342 13.81 -12.43 3.06
C PRO A 342 14.82 -12.74 1.96
N THR A 343 15.50 -13.87 2.12
CA THR A 343 16.51 -14.36 1.17
C THR A 343 15.89 -14.88 -0.13
N ASP A 344 14.61 -15.24 -0.10
CA ASP A 344 13.85 -15.70 -1.27
C ASP A 344 13.12 -14.57 -2.02
N TRP A 345 13.33 -13.30 -1.63
CA TRP A 345 12.89 -12.15 -2.42
C TRP A 345 13.85 -11.81 -3.55
N GLU A 346 13.28 -11.54 -4.72
CA GLU A 346 13.99 -11.11 -5.92
C GLU A 346 14.51 -9.67 -5.79
N ASP A 347 15.46 -9.29 -6.66
CA ASP A 347 16.10 -7.97 -6.67
C ASP A 347 15.13 -6.82 -7.00
N MET A 348 13.87 -7.10 -7.38
CA MET A 348 12.82 -6.12 -7.65
C MET A 348 12.06 -5.68 -6.38
N ILE A 349 12.38 -6.28 -5.23
CA ILE A 349 11.70 -6.08 -3.95
C ILE A 349 12.65 -5.42 -2.95
N ASP A 350 12.31 -4.20 -2.53
CA ASP A 350 13.10 -3.39 -1.61
C ASP A 350 12.42 -3.16 -0.27
N LEU A 351 13.26 -2.90 0.74
CA LEU A 351 12.86 -2.26 1.99
C LEU A 351 13.40 -0.83 1.97
N SER A 352 12.52 0.16 2.11
CA SER A 352 12.93 1.57 2.11
C SER A 352 13.28 2.11 3.50
N GLY A 353 12.86 1.44 4.57
CA GLY A 353 12.75 2.06 5.88
C GLY A 353 11.39 2.72 6.09
N TYR A 354 11.14 3.22 7.30
CA TYR A 354 9.87 3.87 7.63
C TYR A 354 9.79 5.28 7.04
N ILE A 355 8.59 5.67 6.58
CA ILE A 355 8.30 7.06 6.20
C ILE A 355 7.99 7.86 7.48
N LEU A 356 9.04 8.34 8.13
CA LEU A 356 8.93 9.13 9.34
C LEU A 356 8.50 10.56 9.00
N LEU A 357 7.35 10.97 9.50
CA LEU A 357 6.86 12.33 9.35
C LEU A 357 7.57 13.23 10.37
N GLU A 358 8.22 14.29 9.89
CA GLU A 358 8.84 15.28 10.77
C GLU A 358 7.76 16.17 11.41
N GLY A 359 7.55 16.02 12.71
CA GLY A 359 6.67 16.90 13.49
C GLY A 359 7.45 17.72 14.51
N GLN A 360 7.92 18.91 14.13
CA GLN A 360 8.26 19.94 15.13
C GLN A 360 6.95 20.49 15.70
N SER A 361 6.43 19.86 16.74
CA SER A 361 5.34 20.43 17.50
C SER A 361 5.89 21.26 18.65
N SER A 362 5.87 22.59 18.48
CA SER A 362 5.84 23.54 19.59
C SER A 362 4.51 23.34 20.33
N TYR A 363 4.38 22.22 21.04
CA TYR A 363 3.19 21.87 21.80
C TYR A 363 3.33 22.37 23.22
N THR A 364 2.34 23.13 23.67
CA THR A 364 2.24 23.58 25.06
C THR A 364 1.24 22.66 25.78
N PRO A 365 1.68 21.80 26.71
CA PRO A 365 0.78 20.92 27.45
C PRO A 365 -0.11 21.70 28.42
N SER A 366 -1.26 21.13 28.77
CA SER A 366 -2.09 21.66 29.86
C SER A 366 -1.38 21.50 31.21
N GLU A 367 -1.68 22.38 32.16
CA GLU A 367 -1.13 22.28 33.52
C GLU A 367 -1.47 20.93 34.18
N GLU A 368 -2.65 20.39 33.90
CA GLU A 368 -3.08 19.10 34.43
C GLU A 368 -2.21 17.95 33.92
N LEU A 369 -1.88 17.96 32.62
CA LEU A 369 -1.00 16.95 32.03
C LEU A 369 0.42 17.07 32.58
N VAL A 370 0.93 18.29 32.77
CA VAL A 370 2.25 18.51 33.39
C VAL A 370 2.27 17.95 34.81
N ARG A 371 1.29 18.31 35.65
CA ARG A 371 1.20 17.80 37.02
C ARG A 371 1.08 16.28 37.08
N PHE A 372 0.34 15.67 36.16
CA PHE A 372 0.22 14.21 36.06
C PHE A 372 1.56 13.54 35.69
N LEU A 373 2.28 14.08 34.72
CA LEU A 373 3.58 13.55 34.29
C LEU A 373 4.67 13.74 35.36
N GLU A 374 4.57 14.79 36.16
CA GLU A 374 5.46 15.02 37.31
C GLU A 374 5.15 14.07 38.48
N SER A 375 3.88 13.73 38.71
CA SER A 375 3.47 12.82 39.78
C SER A 375 3.66 11.34 39.42
N THR A 376 3.69 11.00 38.13
CA THR A 376 3.82 9.63 37.63
C THR A 376 5.02 9.50 36.68
N PRO A 377 6.21 9.11 37.16
CA PRO A 377 7.37 8.98 36.30
C PRO A 377 7.17 7.85 35.29
N ALA A 378 7.21 8.20 34.00
CA ALA A 378 7.19 7.31 32.85
C ALA A 378 5.91 6.43 32.72
N PRO A 379 4.73 7.03 32.45
CA PRO A 379 3.49 6.29 32.27
C PRO A 379 3.50 5.40 31.02
N ILE A 380 2.53 4.48 30.96
CA ILE A 380 2.25 3.63 29.81
C ILE A 380 1.27 4.36 28.90
N PHE A 381 1.62 4.54 27.63
CA PHE A 381 0.69 5.12 26.67
C PHE A 381 -0.08 4.03 25.95
N VAL A 382 -1.42 4.15 25.97
CA VAL A 382 -2.32 3.23 25.29
C VAL A 382 -2.64 3.80 23.92
N SER A 383 -2.20 3.13 22.85
CA SER A 383 -2.55 3.43 21.46
C SER A 383 -3.52 2.36 20.94
N LEU A 384 -4.75 2.42 21.44
CA LEU A 384 -5.85 1.54 21.04
C LEU A 384 -7.05 2.40 20.63
N ASP A 385 -7.73 1.98 19.56
CA ASP A 385 -9.05 2.51 19.26
C ASP A 385 -10.08 1.82 20.16
N VAL A 386 -10.66 2.61 21.06
CA VAL A 386 -11.68 2.14 22.02
C VAL A 386 -12.88 1.50 21.34
N THR A 387 -13.19 1.90 20.09
CA THR A 387 -14.35 1.40 19.34
C THR A 387 -14.16 -0.03 18.82
N LEU A 388 -12.92 -0.51 18.78
CA LEU A 388 -12.57 -1.85 18.31
C LEU A 388 -12.54 -2.89 19.43
N LEU A 389 -12.65 -2.48 20.69
CA LEU A 389 -12.65 -3.40 21.83
C LEU A 389 -14.03 -4.04 21.99
N GLY A 390 -14.10 -5.36 21.86
CA GLY A 390 -15.30 -6.15 22.11
C GLY A 390 -15.71 -6.19 23.59
N ASN A 391 -14.75 -6.09 24.52
CA ASN A 391 -15.04 -6.04 25.96
C ASN A 391 -14.37 -4.85 26.67
N LEU A 392 -14.92 -3.66 26.44
CA LEU A 392 -14.45 -2.40 27.02
C LEU A 392 -14.53 -2.37 28.56
N GLU A 393 -15.58 -2.95 29.16
CA GLU A 393 -15.74 -2.98 30.62
C GLU A 393 -14.61 -3.77 31.29
N ASN A 394 -14.30 -4.96 30.75
CA ASN A 394 -13.18 -5.76 31.23
C ASN A 394 -11.85 -5.02 31.05
N PHE A 395 -11.65 -4.37 29.90
CA PHE A 395 -10.44 -3.61 29.62
C PHE A 395 -10.21 -2.50 30.67
N VAL A 396 -11.23 -1.67 30.92
CA VAL A 396 -11.17 -0.58 31.91
C VAL A 396 -10.96 -1.12 33.32
N ARG A 397 -11.67 -2.19 33.69
CA ARG A 397 -11.51 -2.85 34.99
C ARG A 397 -10.05 -3.28 35.19
N CYS A 398 -9.44 -3.91 34.20
CA CYS A 398 -8.05 -4.37 34.27
C CYS A 398 -7.07 -3.20 34.41
N LEU A 399 -7.24 -2.10 33.66
CA LEU A 399 -6.38 -0.92 33.81
C LEU A 399 -6.49 -0.28 35.20
N LYS A 400 -7.69 -0.19 35.77
CA LYS A 400 -7.90 0.33 37.13
C LYS A 400 -7.27 -0.56 38.19
N GLU A 401 -7.45 -1.86 38.07
CA GLU A 401 -6.81 -2.83 38.98
C GLU A 401 -5.29 -2.75 38.85
N ALA A 402 -4.76 -2.66 37.64
CA ALA A 402 -3.33 -2.48 37.38
C ALA A 402 -2.79 -1.21 38.03
N SER A 403 -3.52 -0.10 37.92
CA SER A 403 -3.21 1.18 38.56
C SER A 403 -3.25 1.08 40.09
N ASN A 404 -4.32 0.53 40.66
CA ASN A 404 -4.55 0.53 42.10
C ASN A 404 -3.67 -0.48 42.86
N LYS A 405 -3.46 -1.66 42.28
CA LYS A 405 -2.75 -2.78 42.92
C LYS A 405 -1.25 -2.72 42.67
N TYR A 406 -0.83 -2.26 41.49
CA TYR A 406 0.57 -2.29 41.07
C TYR A 406 1.18 -0.90 40.81
N GLY A 407 0.40 0.17 40.95
CA GLY A 407 0.89 1.55 40.79
C GLY A 407 1.21 1.94 39.35
N LEU A 408 0.70 1.21 38.35
CA LEU A 408 0.92 1.54 36.95
C LEU A 408 0.15 2.81 36.56
N ALA A 409 0.82 3.71 35.85
CA ALA A 409 0.21 4.93 35.33
C ALA A 409 -0.09 4.80 33.83
N PHE A 410 -1.24 5.31 33.39
CA PHE A 410 -1.74 5.18 32.03
C PHE A 410 -2.10 6.53 31.43
N LEU A 411 -1.69 6.72 30.17
CA LEU A 411 -2.16 7.79 29.30
C LEU A 411 -3.09 7.19 28.25
N LEU A 412 -4.34 7.64 28.22
CA LEU A 412 -5.37 7.13 27.33
C LEU A 412 -5.71 8.17 26.23
N PRO A 413 -6.00 7.75 24.99
CA PRO A 413 -6.45 8.65 23.93
C PRO A 413 -7.80 9.29 24.26
N SER A 414 -8.13 10.41 23.60
CA SER A 414 -9.36 11.16 23.85
C SER A 414 -10.65 10.37 23.64
N GLY A 415 -10.61 9.28 22.84
CA GLY A 415 -11.75 8.37 22.67
C GLY A 415 -12.24 7.75 23.99
N PHE A 416 -11.36 7.65 25.00
CA PHE A 416 -11.70 7.10 26.30
C PHE A 416 -12.47 8.07 27.22
N ARG A 417 -12.65 9.34 26.85
CA ARG A 417 -13.32 10.34 27.72
C ARG A 417 -14.75 9.96 28.11
N LEU A 418 -15.48 9.33 27.20
CA LEU A 418 -16.89 8.96 27.41
C LEU A 418 -17.05 7.58 28.07
N VAL A 419 -15.94 6.92 28.40
CA VAL A 419 -15.95 5.58 28.97
C VAL A 419 -16.22 5.67 30.46
N SER A 420 -17.31 5.03 30.89
CA SER A 420 -17.69 4.97 32.29
C SER A 420 -16.64 4.22 33.11
N GLY A 421 -16.50 4.61 34.37
CA GLY A 421 -15.61 3.94 35.30
C GLY A 421 -14.17 4.44 35.29
N LEU A 422 -13.71 5.26 34.34
CA LEU A 422 -12.36 5.85 34.40
C LEU A 422 -12.23 6.99 35.43
N SER A 423 -13.34 7.60 35.83
CA SER A 423 -13.35 8.69 36.82
C SER A 423 -12.79 8.25 38.18
N GLY A 424 -11.94 9.11 38.78
CA GLY A 424 -11.41 8.94 40.13
C GLY A 424 -10.17 8.04 40.24
N ALA A 425 -9.62 7.52 39.14
CA ALA A 425 -8.34 6.80 39.15
C ALA A 425 -7.16 7.77 39.11
N LEU A 426 -6.39 7.85 40.20
CA LEU A 426 -5.28 8.81 40.34
C LEU A 426 -4.16 8.65 39.31
N ASN A 427 -3.91 7.43 38.82
CA ASN A 427 -2.84 7.12 37.87
C ASN A 427 -3.35 6.93 36.44
N ILE A 428 -4.54 7.41 36.09
CA ILE A 428 -5.05 7.33 34.71
C ILE A 428 -5.39 8.75 34.23
N PHE A 429 -4.78 9.15 33.11
CA PHE A 429 -5.03 10.44 32.49
C PHE A 429 -5.51 10.26 31.05
N VAL A 430 -6.60 10.95 30.70
CA VAL A 430 -7.14 10.93 29.33
C VAL A 430 -6.65 12.16 28.58
N LEU A 431 -5.93 11.94 27.48
CA LEU A 431 -5.26 12.96 26.69
C LEU A 431 -6.23 13.82 25.89
N GLU A 432 -5.83 15.07 25.67
CA GLU A 432 -6.57 16.05 24.88
C GLU A 432 -5.71 16.60 23.74
N ASN A 433 -5.92 16.10 22.50
CA ASN A 433 -5.23 16.59 21.30
C ASN A 433 -3.69 16.73 21.47
N VAL A 434 -3.07 15.76 22.15
CA VAL A 434 -1.62 15.75 22.40
C VAL A 434 -0.90 15.14 21.18
N PRO A 435 0.08 15.83 20.57
CA PRO A 435 0.92 15.23 19.54
C PRO A 435 1.68 14.02 20.09
N ILE A 436 1.49 12.85 19.47
CA ILE A 436 2.10 11.59 19.92
C ILE A 436 3.63 11.69 19.95
N GLU A 437 4.24 12.37 18.98
CA GLU A 437 5.69 12.59 18.91
C GLU A 437 6.24 13.40 20.10
N TRP A 438 5.48 14.39 20.60
CA TRP A 438 5.86 15.13 21.82
C TRP A 438 5.71 14.27 23.08
N LEU A 439 4.71 13.39 23.08
CA LEU A 439 4.40 12.51 24.20
C LEU A 439 5.40 11.37 24.32
N MET A 440 5.83 10.79 23.20
CA MET A 440 6.58 9.55 23.15
C MET A 440 7.84 9.54 24.03
N PRO A 441 8.68 10.60 24.07
CA PRO A 441 9.84 10.63 24.98
C PRO A 441 9.48 10.40 26.46
N LYS A 442 8.26 10.75 26.89
CA LYS A 442 7.82 10.77 28.29
C LYS A 442 7.20 9.44 28.75
N VAL A 443 6.96 8.49 27.85
CA VAL A 443 6.31 7.20 28.18
C VAL A 443 7.35 6.12 28.41
N SER A 444 7.07 5.12 29.25
CA SER A 444 7.95 3.97 29.47
C SER A 444 7.69 2.83 28.49
N VAL A 445 6.42 2.49 28.30
CA VAL A 445 5.94 1.37 27.48
C VAL A 445 4.81 1.86 26.60
N LEU A 446 4.77 1.37 25.38
CA LEU A 446 3.69 1.60 24.43
C LEU A 446 2.76 0.37 24.44
N PHE A 447 1.50 0.55 24.81
CA PHE A 447 0.48 -0.48 24.70
C PHE A 447 -0.33 -0.25 23.43
N THR A 448 -0.11 -1.02 22.38
CA THR A 448 -0.66 -0.78 21.04
C THR A 448 -1.46 -1.96 20.51
N HIS A 449 -2.35 -1.71 19.56
CA HIS A 449 -2.98 -2.77 18.77
C HIS A 449 -2.08 -3.26 17.64
N GLY A 450 -0.97 -2.57 17.35
CA GLY A 450 0.02 -2.99 16.37
C GLY A 450 -0.18 -2.43 14.97
N ASP A 451 -0.67 -1.19 14.85
CA ASP A 451 -0.61 -0.46 13.58
C ASP A 451 0.82 -0.01 13.28
N THR A 452 1.20 -0.06 12.00
CA THR A 452 2.57 0.23 11.54
C THR A 452 3.03 1.64 11.91
N ALA A 453 2.12 2.63 11.89
CA ALA A 453 2.43 4.02 12.23
C ALA A 453 2.84 4.15 13.71
N THR A 454 2.05 3.59 14.63
CA THR A 454 2.35 3.55 16.06
C THR A 454 3.62 2.75 16.36
N ILE A 455 3.82 1.62 15.68
CA ILE A 455 5.04 0.80 15.84
C ILE A 455 6.27 1.62 15.42
N SER A 456 6.27 2.20 14.23
CA SER A 456 7.41 3.00 13.75
C SER A 456 7.73 4.16 14.70
N MET A 457 6.70 4.82 15.26
CA MET A 457 6.86 5.89 16.23
C MET A 457 7.47 5.40 17.55
N GLY A 458 6.98 4.29 18.09
CA GLY A 458 7.54 3.71 19.31
C GLY A 458 8.98 3.24 19.12
N LEU A 459 9.29 2.59 17.99
CA LEU A 459 10.65 2.20 17.63
C LEU A 459 11.60 3.40 17.50
N ARG A 460 11.18 4.46 16.80
CA ARG A 460 11.97 5.68 16.64
C ARG A 460 12.37 6.30 17.98
N HIS A 461 11.55 6.14 19.01
CA HIS A 461 11.83 6.61 20.37
C HIS A 461 12.36 5.51 21.32
N GLY A 462 12.65 4.31 20.80
CA GLY A 462 13.17 3.18 21.56
C GLY A 462 12.22 2.74 22.68
N LYS A 463 10.92 2.64 22.38
CA LYS A 463 9.87 2.29 23.34
C LYS A 463 9.48 0.82 23.20
N PRO A 464 9.66 0.01 24.26
CA PRO A 464 9.21 -1.38 24.25
C PRO A 464 7.68 -1.42 24.20
N MET A 465 7.14 -2.48 23.61
CA MET A 465 5.72 -2.54 23.25
C MET A 465 5.02 -3.75 23.85
N VAL A 466 3.85 -3.53 24.44
CA VAL A 466 2.86 -4.59 24.66
C VAL A 466 1.85 -4.50 23.52
N SER A 467 1.53 -5.62 22.89
CA SER A 467 0.60 -5.67 21.76
C SER A 467 -0.69 -6.42 22.09
N LEU A 468 -1.83 -5.85 21.75
CA LEU A 468 -3.16 -6.49 21.77
C LEU A 468 -3.78 -6.37 20.37
N PRO A 469 -3.48 -7.31 19.46
CA PRO A 469 -3.98 -7.24 18.10
C PRO A 469 -5.48 -7.51 18.04
N LEU A 470 -6.21 -6.71 17.26
CA LEU A 470 -7.66 -6.77 17.11
C LEU A 470 -8.07 -7.16 15.68
N LEU A 471 -7.45 -6.57 14.66
CA LEU A 471 -7.88 -6.68 13.26
C LEU A 471 -6.72 -6.87 12.28
N ARG A 472 -7.02 -7.45 11.11
CA ARG A 472 -6.20 -7.43 9.88
C ARG A 472 -4.76 -7.91 10.08
N ASP A 473 -3.79 -7.05 9.80
CA ASP A 473 -2.35 -7.28 9.84
C ASP A 473 -1.74 -7.09 11.24
N GLN A 474 -2.52 -6.64 12.22
CA GLN A 474 -2.07 -6.41 13.58
C GLN A 474 -1.47 -7.67 14.26
N PRO A 475 -2.03 -8.89 14.09
CA PRO A 475 -1.41 -10.10 14.64
C PRO A 475 -0.03 -10.40 14.02
N PHE A 476 0.17 -10.08 12.74
CA PHE A 476 1.47 -10.21 12.09
C PHE A 476 2.48 -9.27 12.74
N TRP A 477 2.15 -7.99 12.87
CA TRP A 477 3.04 -7.01 13.51
C TRP A 477 3.31 -7.29 14.98
N SER A 478 2.31 -7.78 15.71
CA SER A 478 2.47 -8.22 17.10
C SER A 478 3.46 -9.39 17.21
N SER A 479 3.43 -10.31 16.24
CA SER A 479 4.41 -11.40 16.15
C SER A 479 5.80 -10.88 15.81
N VAL A 480 5.91 -9.86 14.95
CA VAL A 480 7.19 -9.18 14.64
C VAL A 480 7.77 -8.51 15.89
N ILE A 481 6.98 -7.79 16.68
CA ILE A 481 7.39 -7.19 17.96
C ILE A 481 7.97 -8.26 18.90
N HIS A 482 7.28 -9.39 19.04
CA HIS A 482 7.72 -10.48 19.89
C HIS A 482 9.02 -11.13 19.39
N ASN A 483 9.09 -11.45 18.10
CA ASN A 483 10.25 -12.11 17.48
C ASN A 483 11.50 -11.23 17.48
N ALA A 484 11.32 -9.90 17.41
CA ALA A 484 12.41 -8.93 17.53
C ALA A 484 12.83 -8.67 19.00
N CYS A 485 12.23 -9.37 19.97
CA CYS A 485 12.52 -9.24 21.41
C CYS A 485 12.35 -7.82 21.97
N ILE A 486 11.45 -7.03 21.38
CA ILE A 486 11.12 -5.66 21.83
C ILE A 486 9.80 -5.58 22.60
N GLY A 487 9.21 -6.74 22.88
CA GLY A 487 7.95 -6.89 23.61
C GLY A 487 7.65 -8.36 23.96
N PRO A 488 6.73 -8.61 24.90
CA PRO A 488 6.28 -9.96 25.24
C PRO A 488 5.46 -10.57 24.11
N ALA A 489 5.07 -11.84 24.28
CA ALA A 489 4.12 -12.48 23.39
C ALA A 489 2.79 -11.68 23.33
N PRO A 490 2.12 -11.61 22.16
CA PRO A 490 0.90 -10.82 22.00
C PRO A 490 -0.22 -11.27 22.94
N ILE A 491 -0.91 -10.32 23.57
CA ILE A 491 -2.08 -10.60 24.42
C ILE A 491 -3.31 -10.66 23.53
N GLN A 492 -4.00 -11.79 23.51
CA GLN A 492 -5.29 -11.90 22.83
C GLN A 492 -6.36 -11.19 23.67
N GLU A 493 -7.31 -10.50 23.02
CA GLU A 493 -8.36 -9.75 23.74
C GLU A 493 -9.14 -10.64 24.72
N LYS A 494 -9.48 -11.87 24.31
CA LYS A 494 -10.18 -12.87 25.13
C LYS A 494 -9.41 -13.26 26.41
N ASP A 495 -8.09 -13.12 26.39
CA ASP A 495 -7.20 -13.50 27.48
C ASP A 495 -6.73 -12.25 28.28
N PHE A 496 -7.21 -11.05 27.91
CA PHE A 496 -6.82 -9.80 28.54
C PHE A 496 -7.31 -9.73 29.98
N SER A 497 -6.36 -9.77 30.91
CA SER A 497 -6.60 -9.70 32.35
C SER A 497 -5.43 -8.98 33.05
N THR A 498 -5.69 -8.51 34.27
CA THR A 498 -4.79 -7.64 35.03
C THR A 498 -3.40 -8.24 35.21
N GLU A 499 -3.29 -9.46 35.73
CA GLU A 499 -2.01 -10.12 36.01
C GLU A 499 -1.16 -10.37 34.75
N PRO A 500 -1.68 -11.02 33.68
CA PRO A 500 -0.95 -11.17 32.43
C PRO A 500 -0.50 -9.84 31.81
N PHE A 501 -1.34 -8.81 31.88
CA PHE A 501 -0.97 -7.49 31.38
C PHE A 501 0.17 -6.85 32.19
N VAL A 502 0.11 -6.94 33.52
CA VAL A 502 1.18 -6.43 34.40
C VAL A 502 2.49 -7.18 34.17
N ASP A 503 2.44 -8.49 33.96
CA ASP A 503 3.63 -9.29 33.66
C ASP A 503 4.21 -8.96 32.28
N ALA A 504 3.35 -8.68 31.29
CA ALA A 504 3.76 -8.16 29.99
C ALA A 504 4.46 -6.81 30.10
N VAL A 505 3.94 -5.88 30.92
CA VAL A 505 4.60 -4.59 31.20
C VAL A 505 5.95 -4.80 31.90
N ARG A 506 6.02 -5.68 32.90
CA ARG A 506 7.28 -6.00 33.58
C ARG A 506 8.31 -6.59 32.63
N HIS A 507 7.89 -7.39 31.66
CA HIS A 507 8.77 -7.89 30.60
C HIS A 507 9.36 -6.75 29.77
N CYS A 508 8.55 -5.80 29.33
CA CYS A 508 9.00 -4.61 28.60
C CYS A 508 10.03 -3.75 29.37
N LEU A 509 9.95 -3.74 30.70
CA LEU A 509 10.84 -2.95 31.55
C LEU A 509 12.19 -3.62 31.84
N ARG A 510 12.40 -4.86 31.37
CA ARG A 510 13.68 -5.57 31.54
C ARG A 510 14.81 -4.87 30.76
N PRO A 511 16.04 -4.84 31.27
CA PRO A 511 17.17 -4.19 30.60
C PRO A 511 17.39 -4.69 29.17
N GLU A 512 17.30 -6.00 28.95
CA GLU A 512 17.58 -6.64 27.66
C GLU A 512 16.58 -6.20 26.58
N VAL A 513 15.29 -6.09 26.94
CA VAL A 513 14.23 -5.63 26.04
C VAL A 513 14.39 -4.15 25.71
N ARG A 514 14.78 -3.35 26.71
CA ARG A 514 15.06 -1.91 26.54
C ARG A 514 16.28 -1.68 25.66
N GLU A 515 17.35 -2.44 25.83
CA GLU A 515 18.55 -2.37 24.99
C GLU A 515 18.23 -2.78 23.55
N ALA A 516 17.49 -3.87 23.35
CA ALA A 516 17.08 -4.33 22.02
C ALA A 516 16.28 -3.25 21.26
N VAL A 517 15.26 -2.67 21.89
CA VAL A 517 14.44 -1.64 21.24
C VAL A 517 15.18 -0.31 21.04
N GLN A 518 16.13 0.03 21.92
CA GLN A 518 17.00 1.20 21.71
C GLN A 518 17.92 1.00 20.51
N HIS A 519 18.53 -0.18 20.37
CA HIS A 519 19.38 -0.51 19.23
C HIS A 519 18.63 -0.44 17.90
N ILE A 520 17.44 -1.05 17.81
CA ILE A 520 16.59 -0.95 16.60
C ILE A 520 16.18 0.51 16.35
N GLY A 521 15.84 1.24 17.41
CA GLY A 521 15.50 2.66 17.31
C GLY A 521 16.65 3.54 16.81
N GLU A 522 17.91 3.23 17.15
CA GLU A 522 19.09 3.91 16.63
C GLU A 522 19.22 3.71 15.11
N GLN A 523 19.06 2.48 14.62
CA GLN A 523 19.09 2.20 13.19
C GLN A 523 17.98 2.95 12.43
N ILE A 524 16.75 2.88 12.93
CA ILE A 524 15.60 3.58 12.30
C ILE A 524 15.79 5.10 12.27
N ARG A 525 16.47 5.69 13.25
CA ARG A 525 16.76 7.14 13.24
C ARG A 525 17.80 7.55 12.21
N LEU A 526 18.63 6.61 11.74
CA LEU A 526 19.63 6.85 10.68
C LEU A 526 19.05 6.66 9.27
N GLU A 527 17.90 5.97 9.15
CA GLU A 527 17.22 5.74 7.89
C GLU A 527 16.57 7.03 7.34
N ASN A 528 16.55 7.15 6.01
CA ASN A 528 15.74 8.12 5.29
C ASN A 528 14.76 7.39 4.37
N GLY A 529 13.63 6.96 4.93
CA GLY A 529 12.65 6.15 4.19
C GLY A 529 12.11 6.82 2.93
N VAL A 530 11.95 8.14 2.95
CA VAL A 530 11.46 8.90 1.78
C VAL A 530 12.48 8.83 0.64
N GLU A 531 13.75 9.14 0.94
CA GLU A 531 14.80 9.12 -0.10
C GLU A 531 15.05 7.69 -0.60
N SER A 532 15.10 6.70 0.29
CA SER A 532 15.23 5.29 -0.09
C SER A 532 14.07 4.81 -0.96
N ALA A 533 12.82 5.21 -0.69
CA ALA A 533 11.68 4.86 -1.52
C ALA A 533 11.76 5.53 -2.91
N VAL A 534 12.22 6.78 -2.99
CA VAL A 534 12.44 7.47 -4.27
C VAL A 534 13.56 6.81 -5.07
N ASN A 535 14.66 6.45 -4.43
CA ASN A 535 15.77 5.74 -5.07
C ASN A 535 15.36 4.36 -5.56
N SER A 536 14.57 3.64 -4.76
CA SER A 536 13.94 2.38 -5.15
C SER A 536 13.04 2.56 -6.37
N PHE A 537 12.28 3.66 -6.47
CA PHE A 537 11.55 3.97 -7.71
C PHE A 537 12.49 4.20 -8.89
N HIS A 538 13.50 5.06 -8.74
CA HIS A 538 14.40 5.44 -9.83
C HIS A 538 15.26 4.31 -10.39
N ARG A 539 15.70 3.37 -9.56
CA ARG A 539 16.61 2.29 -9.99
C ARG A 539 15.97 1.31 -10.98
N HIS A 540 14.64 1.29 -11.07
CA HIS A 540 13.91 0.43 -12.01
C HIS A 540 13.80 1.02 -13.42
N PHE A 541 14.32 2.23 -13.64
CA PHE A 541 14.31 2.91 -14.92
C PHE A 541 15.69 2.92 -15.57
N ASN A 542 15.74 2.62 -16.86
CA ASN A 542 16.89 2.94 -17.70
C ASN A 542 16.74 4.36 -18.25
N TRP A 543 17.25 5.34 -17.50
CA TRP A 543 17.05 6.78 -17.79
C TRP A 543 17.52 7.21 -19.18
N ASP A 544 18.62 6.65 -19.68
CA ASP A 544 19.15 6.95 -21.02
C ASP A 544 18.20 6.42 -22.12
N GLU A 545 17.56 5.29 -21.86
CA GLU A 545 16.58 4.70 -22.76
C GLU A 545 15.25 5.46 -22.75
N LEU A 546 14.89 6.11 -21.64
CA LEU A 546 13.66 6.88 -21.54
C LEU A 546 13.74 8.27 -22.17
N GLN A 547 14.93 8.80 -22.48
CA GLN A 547 15.06 10.15 -23.01
C GLN A 547 14.57 10.29 -24.47
N CYS A 548 13.75 11.31 -24.71
CA CYS A 548 13.46 11.82 -26.05
C CYS A 548 14.76 12.29 -26.75
N SER A 549 14.93 11.91 -28.01
CA SER A 549 16.11 12.26 -28.80
C SER A 549 16.22 13.75 -29.11
N ILE A 550 15.09 14.47 -29.12
CA ILE A 550 15.02 15.89 -29.47
C ILE A 550 15.00 16.76 -28.21
N THR A 551 14.02 16.56 -27.33
CA THR A 551 13.83 17.46 -26.18
C THR A 551 14.75 17.13 -25.01
N LYS A 552 15.26 15.90 -24.93
CA LYS A 552 16.16 15.36 -23.87
C LYS A 552 15.59 15.38 -22.45
N ALA A 553 14.62 16.26 -22.16
CA ALA A 553 14.00 16.43 -20.85
C ALA A 553 12.66 15.69 -20.71
N ASP A 554 12.06 15.23 -21.81
CA ASP A 554 10.78 14.52 -21.79
C ASP A 554 10.97 13.01 -22.05
N PRO A 555 10.08 12.17 -21.50
CA PRO A 555 10.07 10.75 -21.78
C PRO A 555 9.74 10.46 -23.26
N ALA A 556 10.45 9.49 -23.82
CA ALA A 556 10.18 8.92 -25.12
C ALA A 556 8.92 8.04 -25.07
N VAL A 557 7.97 8.30 -25.97
CA VAL A 557 6.72 7.54 -26.10
C VAL A 557 6.64 6.86 -27.47
N TYR A 558 7.33 7.41 -28.47
CA TYR A 558 7.35 6.88 -29.82
C TYR A 558 8.77 6.65 -30.32
N ARG A 559 8.93 5.73 -31.27
CA ARG A 559 10.10 5.62 -32.13
C ARG A 559 9.69 5.75 -33.59
N LEU A 560 10.60 6.20 -34.45
CA LEU A 560 10.37 6.22 -35.90
C LEU A 560 10.60 4.83 -36.49
N ARG A 561 9.64 4.31 -37.26
CA ARG A 561 9.73 2.97 -37.88
C ARG A 561 10.96 2.80 -38.76
N GLU A 562 11.26 3.81 -39.59
CA GLU A 562 12.41 3.77 -40.52
C GLU A 562 13.74 4.10 -39.84
N LYS A 563 13.70 4.74 -38.66
CA LYS A 563 14.89 5.11 -37.87
C LYS A 563 14.65 4.82 -36.38
N PRO A 564 14.67 3.55 -35.96
CA PRO A 564 14.31 3.16 -34.59
C PRO A 564 15.17 3.79 -33.49
N THR A 565 16.38 4.27 -33.84
CA THR A 565 17.27 4.99 -32.92
C THR A 565 16.74 6.38 -32.53
N ILE A 566 15.80 6.94 -33.29
CA ILE A 566 15.17 8.22 -32.99
C ILE A 566 13.91 7.98 -32.17
N LYS A 567 14.01 8.36 -30.90
CA LYS A 567 12.94 8.31 -29.91
C LYS A 567 12.32 9.69 -29.73
N LEU A 568 11.00 9.78 -29.67
CA LEU A 568 10.25 11.03 -29.61
C LEU A 568 9.30 11.04 -28.42
N SER A 569 9.26 12.15 -27.70
CA SER A 569 8.19 12.44 -26.75
C SER A 569 6.88 12.75 -27.47
N THR A 570 5.77 12.72 -26.74
CA THR A 570 4.45 13.14 -27.25
C THR A 570 4.47 14.56 -27.81
N VAL A 571 5.12 15.49 -27.12
CA VAL A 571 5.27 16.89 -27.55
C VAL A 571 6.09 16.98 -28.84
N ALA A 572 7.25 16.31 -28.89
CA ALA A 572 8.10 16.32 -30.08
C ALA A 572 7.38 15.73 -31.30
N ALA A 573 6.71 14.59 -31.12
CA ALA A 573 5.91 13.96 -32.18
C ALA A 573 4.77 14.88 -32.65
N ALA A 574 4.05 15.53 -31.74
CA ALA A 574 2.96 16.45 -32.08
C ALA A 574 3.46 17.66 -32.90
N VAL A 575 4.59 18.27 -32.51
CA VAL A 575 5.19 19.39 -33.25
C VAL A 575 5.64 18.95 -34.64
N LEU A 576 6.34 17.80 -34.75
CA LEU A 576 6.80 17.28 -36.04
C LEU A 576 5.63 16.94 -36.98
N MET A 577 4.56 16.32 -36.47
CA MET A 577 3.35 16.05 -37.24
C MET A 577 2.66 17.35 -37.69
N ARG A 578 2.54 18.35 -36.80
CA ARG A 578 1.95 19.66 -37.14
C ARG A 578 2.74 20.40 -38.21
N SER A 579 4.07 20.27 -38.19
CA SER A 579 4.97 20.82 -39.21
C SER A 579 5.03 20.00 -40.50
N LYS A 580 4.31 18.87 -40.57
CA LYS A 580 4.33 17.90 -41.68
C LYS A 580 5.69 17.25 -41.94
N ALA A 581 6.58 17.23 -40.94
CA ALA A 581 7.89 16.60 -41.03
C ALA A 581 7.82 15.06 -40.93
N ILE A 582 6.80 14.52 -40.28
CA ILE A 582 6.51 13.09 -40.14
C ILE A 582 5.00 12.85 -40.23
N ARG A 583 4.58 11.64 -40.59
CA ARG A 583 3.17 11.19 -40.50
C ARG A 583 2.97 10.25 -39.31
N ARG A 584 1.72 10.16 -38.81
CA ARG A 584 1.35 9.24 -37.73
C ARG A 584 1.69 7.77 -38.05
N SER A 585 1.59 7.36 -39.31
CA SER A 585 1.92 6.01 -39.77
C SER A 585 3.41 5.66 -39.67
N GLU A 586 4.28 6.66 -39.50
CA GLU A 586 5.73 6.49 -39.36
C GLU A 586 6.15 6.32 -37.88
N LEU A 587 5.21 6.56 -36.95
CA LEU A 587 5.43 6.36 -35.52
C LEU A 587 5.05 4.93 -35.12
N GLU A 588 5.81 4.42 -34.17
CA GLU A 588 5.52 3.20 -33.42
C GLU A 588 5.65 3.52 -31.94
N LEU A 589 4.87 2.87 -31.08
CA LEU A 589 5.04 3.03 -29.63
C LEU A 589 6.41 2.52 -29.22
N TYR A 590 7.07 3.27 -28.34
CA TYR A 590 8.29 2.89 -27.68
C TYR A 590 7.91 2.28 -26.34
N VAL A 591 7.89 0.93 -26.29
CA VAL A 591 7.57 0.13 -25.10
C VAL A 591 8.78 -0.68 -24.72
#